data_AF-A0A5N7MKE0-F1
#
_entry.id   AF-A0A5N7MKE0-F1
#
_cell.length_a   1.000
_cell.length_b   1.000
_cell.length_c   1.000
_cell.angle_alpha   90.00
_cell.angle_beta   90.00
_cell.angle_gamma   90.00
#
_symmetry.space_group_name_H-M   'P 1'
#
loop_
_entity.id
_entity.type
_entity.pdbx_description
1 polymer ?
#
loop_
_entity_poly.entity_id
_entity_poly.type
_entity_poly.pdbx_seq_one_letter_code
_entity_poly.pdbx_strand_id
1 'polypeptide(L)'
;MDTFDPILNWKLKQGSHAFPGQDGGTCINEAAIVAAGFPYRPVRSVQDMPDCFSRPICALAMQLNDEATDEERQHLLPFVTRLACADTAEVEREREVYITMRLRFRRSFRDRVGILERALAIGRQADGTAPEEVRTRMAAVQRNAATPTSVADHPMFAKIKSWFGAAKTTEPAD
;
A
#
# COMPACT_ATOMS: atom_id res chain seq x y z
N MET A 1 23.03 -2.75 1.92
CA MET A 1 21.94 -1.91 1.37
C MET A 1 20.95 -1.77 2.51
N ASP A 2 21.32 -1.00 3.54
CA ASP A 2 20.70 -1.11 4.89
C ASP A 2 20.36 0.28 5.46
N THR A 3 19.84 1.17 4.63
CA THR A 3 19.47 2.55 5.04
C THR A 3 17.99 2.72 5.35
N PHE A 4 17.25 1.60 5.46
CA PHE A 4 15.87 1.56 5.94
C PHE A 4 15.75 0.65 7.17
N ASP A 5 16.78 0.72 8.04
CA ASP A 5 16.68 0.24 9.42
C ASP A 5 15.42 0.85 10.05
N PRO A 6 14.57 0.02 10.66
CA PRO A 6 13.12 0.19 10.75
C PRO A 6 12.81 1.63 11.11
N ILE A 7 12.26 2.37 10.14
CA ILE A 7 12.02 3.83 10.20
C ILE A 7 10.87 4.13 11.20
N LEU A 8 10.80 3.39 12.31
CA LEU A 8 9.69 3.08 13.21
C LEU A 8 8.90 1.86 12.70
N ASN A 9 8.10 1.25 13.57
CA ASN A 9 7.29 0.04 13.33
C ASN A 9 6.21 0.21 12.22
N TRP A 10 6.44 1.07 11.24
CA TRP A 10 5.58 1.36 10.13
C TRP A 10 5.50 0.17 9.19
N LYS A 11 4.33 -0.47 9.15
CA LYS A 11 4.05 -1.58 8.25
C LYS A 11 3.28 -1.11 7.04
N LEU A 12 3.61 -1.62 5.87
CA LEU A 12 2.76 -1.42 4.70
C LEU A 12 1.49 -2.27 4.84
N LYS A 13 0.34 -1.67 4.54
CA LYS A 13 -0.99 -2.28 4.61
C LYS A 13 -1.68 -2.21 3.24
N GLN A 14 -2.66 -3.08 3.02
CA GLN A 14 -3.43 -3.11 1.79
C GLN A 14 -4.39 -1.91 1.72
N GLY A 15 -4.45 -1.24 0.56
CA GLY A 15 -5.57 -0.37 0.18
C GLY A 15 -5.72 0.99 0.89
N SER A 16 -6.82 1.67 0.49
CA SER A 16 -7.23 3.03 0.87
C SER A 16 -8.26 3.01 2.00
N HIS A 17 -7.78 2.78 3.22
CA HIS A 17 -8.59 2.94 4.43
C HIS A 17 -8.16 4.18 5.22
N ALA A 18 -9.09 4.71 6.02
CA ALA A 18 -8.87 5.87 6.87
C ALA A 18 -7.54 5.75 7.65
N PHE A 19 -6.87 6.88 7.79
CA PHE A 19 -5.58 7.09 8.49
C PHE A 19 -5.29 6.04 9.58
N PRO A 20 -4.07 5.46 9.62
CA PRO A 20 -3.78 4.44 10.59
C PRO A 20 -3.94 5.04 11.98
N GLY A 21 -4.70 4.37 12.82
CA GLY A 21 -4.63 4.61 14.24
C GLY A 21 -3.21 4.34 14.76
N GLN A 22 -3.06 4.37 16.08
CA GLN A 22 -1.75 4.33 16.75
C GLN A 22 -0.84 3.16 16.35
N ASP A 23 -1.40 2.03 15.89
CA ASP A 23 -0.67 0.84 15.43
C ASP A 23 0.11 1.06 14.12
N GLY A 24 -0.17 2.14 13.40
CA GLY A 24 0.55 2.54 12.19
C GLY A 24 0.25 1.67 10.97
N GLY A 25 0.49 2.23 9.80
CA GLY A 25 0.54 1.52 8.53
C GLY A 25 -0.40 2.03 7.46
N THR A 26 0.15 2.21 6.27
CA THR A 26 -0.54 2.80 5.11
C THR A 26 -0.22 1.98 3.88
N CYS A 27 -0.89 2.26 2.76
CA CYS A 27 -0.38 1.77 1.49
C CYS A 27 0.98 2.41 1.18
N ILE A 28 1.76 1.80 0.29
CA ILE A 28 3.08 2.32 -0.12
C ILE A 28 3.01 3.77 -0.62
N ASN A 29 2.00 4.14 -1.40
CA ASN A 29 1.90 5.47 -1.99
C ASN A 29 1.63 6.54 -0.93
N GLU A 30 0.78 6.24 0.04
CA GLU A 30 0.54 7.10 1.21
C GLU A 30 1.79 7.24 2.08
N ALA A 31 2.54 6.15 2.29
CA ALA A 31 3.81 6.20 2.99
C ALA A 31 4.81 7.11 2.25
N ALA A 32 4.84 7.01 0.92
CA ALA A 32 5.73 7.81 0.09
C ALA A 32 5.38 9.31 0.10
N ILE A 33 4.09 9.66 0.15
CA ILE A 33 3.62 11.05 0.35
C ILE A 33 4.21 11.62 1.65
N VAL A 34 4.05 10.90 2.76
CA VAL A 34 4.56 11.32 4.07
C VAL A 34 6.08 11.39 4.08
N ALA A 35 6.75 10.37 3.51
CA ALA A 35 8.20 10.31 3.43
C ALA A 35 8.78 11.49 2.63
N ALA A 36 8.11 11.92 1.57
CA ALA A 36 8.47 13.08 0.77
C ALA A 36 8.13 14.43 1.44
N GLY A 37 7.51 14.42 2.63
CA GLY A 37 7.23 15.62 3.42
C GLY A 37 5.86 16.26 3.14
N PHE A 38 5.00 15.60 2.36
CA PHE A 38 3.64 16.06 2.16
C PHE A 38 2.74 15.64 3.34
N PRO A 39 1.64 16.37 3.61
CA PRO A 39 0.63 15.92 4.55
C PRO A 39 0.06 14.57 4.12
N TYR A 40 -0.20 13.69 5.09
CA TYR A 40 -0.92 12.46 4.82
C TYR A 40 -2.27 12.76 4.14
N ARG A 41 -2.56 11.99 3.10
CA ARG A 41 -3.88 11.96 2.45
C ARG A 41 -4.13 10.53 1.95
N PRO A 42 -5.39 10.06 1.97
CA PRO A 42 -5.72 8.79 1.33
C PRO A 42 -5.48 8.87 -0.18
N VAL A 43 -4.95 7.81 -0.76
CA VAL A 43 -4.68 7.71 -2.21
C VAL A 43 -5.57 6.63 -2.80
N ARG A 44 -6.57 7.02 -3.61
CA ARG A 44 -7.47 6.07 -4.29
C ARG A 44 -7.04 5.79 -5.73
N SER A 45 -6.27 6.71 -6.28
CA SER A 45 -5.83 6.70 -7.67
C SER A 45 -4.44 7.33 -7.73
N VAL A 46 -3.57 6.84 -8.62
CA VAL A 46 -2.25 7.44 -8.80
C VAL A 46 -2.31 8.86 -9.32
N GLN A 47 -3.44 9.27 -9.89
CA GLN A 47 -3.72 10.64 -10.31
C GLN A 47 -3.86 11.59 -9.10
N ASP A 48 -4.13 11.06 -7.91
CA ASP A 48 -4.20 11.83 -6.66
C ASP A 48 -2.81 12.22 -6.11
N MET A 49 -1.73 11.58 -6.60
CA MET A 49 -0.38 11.84 -6.07
C MET A 49 0.11 13.26 -6.41
N PRO A 50 1.01 13.86 -5.61
CA PRO A 50 1.67 15.11 -5.98
C PRO A 50 2.47 14.98 -7.29
N ASP A 51 2.70 16.10 -7.98
CA ASP A 51 3.32 16.10 -9.32
C ASP A 51 4.77 15.62 -9.36
N CYS A 52 5.48 15.65 -8.23
CA CYS A 52 6.82 15.09 -8.13
C CYS A 52 6.86 13.54 -8.11
N PHE A 53 5.71 12.86 -8.12
CA PHE A 53 5.62 11.40 -8.12
C PHE A 53 5.40 10.84 -9.53
N SER A 54 6.24 9.88 -9.91
CA SER A 54 6.11 9.20 -11.20
C SER A 54 4.84 8.34 -11.21
N ARG A 55 3.90 8.67 -12.11
CA ARG A 55 2.62 7.96 -12.25
C ARG A 55 2.79 6.47 -12.60
N PRO A 56 3.60 6.06 -13.61
CA PRO A 56 3.81 4.65 -13.91
C PRO A 56 4.46 3.87 -12.76
N ILE A 57 5.41 4.49 -12.05
CA ILE A 57 6.07 3.87 -10.90
C ILE A 57 5.10 3.69 -9.74
N CYS A 58 4.33 4.74 -9.41
CA CYS A 58 3.33 4.68 -8.35
C CYS A 58 2.19 3.70 -8.66
N ALA A 59 1.86 3.50 -9.95
CA ALA A 59 0.85 2.54 -10.38
C ALA A 59 1.32 1.11 -10.15
N LEU A 60 2.55 0.79 -10.56
CA LEU A 60 3.14 -0.51 -10.29
C LEU A 60 3.31 -0.76 -8.78
N ALA A 61 3.74 0.24 -8.02
CA ALA A 61 3.90 0.14 -6.57
C ALA A 61 2.56 -0.12 -5.88
N MET A 62 1.50 0.60 -6.24
CA MET A 62 0.14 0.40 -5.72
C MET A 62 -0.36 -1.02 -6.04
N GLN A 63 -0.21 -1.46 -7.29
CA GLN A 63 -0.62 -2.80 -7.69
C GLN A 63 0.14 -3.89 -6.90
N LEU A 64 1.46 -3.74 -6.71
CA LEU A 64 2.26 -4.68 -5.93
C LEU A 64 1.83 -4.69 -4.46
N ASN A 65 1.53 -3.53 -3.89
CA ASN A 65 1.06 -3.41 -2.51
C ASN A 65 -0.25 -4.15 -2.29
N ASP A 66 -1.19 -4.01 -3.24
CA ASP A 66 -2.54 -4.53 -3.09
C ASP A 66 -2.64 -6.04 -3.36
N GLU A 67 -1.76 -6.59 -4.19
CA GLU A 67 -1.73 -8.02 -4.53
C GLU A 67 -0.81 -8.85 -3.61
N ALA A 68 0.05 -8.22 -2.81
CA ALA A 68 1.00 -8.89 -1.92
C ALA A 68 0.33 -9.47 -0.65
N THR A 69 0.89 -10.56 -0.12
CA THR A 69 0.63 -10.95 1.28
C THR A 69 1.17 -9.91 2.26
N ASP A 70 0.78 -10.00 3.54
CA ASP A 70 1.24 -9.08 4.57
C ASP A 70 2.77 -9.07 4.72
N GLU A 71 3.40 -10.24 4.61
CA GLU A 71 4.85 -10.41 4.64
C GLU A 71 5.50 -9.88 3.36
N GLU A 72 4.97 -10.24 2.19
CA GLU A 72 5.50 -9.81 0.90
C GLU A 72 5.49 -8.28 0.77
N ARG A 73 4.42 -7.65 1.25
CA ARG A 73 4.24 -6.20 1.18
C ARG A 73 5.36 -5.44 1.88
N GLN A 74 5.95 -6.00 2.93
CA GLN A 74 7.04 -5.33 3.64
C GLN A 74 8.32 -5.24 2.80
N HIS A 75 8.48 -6.07 1.76
CA HIS A 75 9.58 -5.94 0.80
C HIS A 75 9.47 -4.67 -0.06
N LEU A 76 8.35 -3.95 -0.02
CA LEU A 76 8.17 -2.70 -0.73
C LEU A 76 8.66 -1.48 0.07
N LEU A 77 8.98 -1.63 1.36
CA LEU A 77 9.49 -0.53 2.21
C LEU A 77 10.70 0.23 1.63
N PRO A 78 11.71 -0.43 1.02
CA PRO A 78 12.86 0.27 0.44
C PRO A 78 12.52 1.22 -0.72
N PHE A 79 11.30 1.16 -1.26
CA PHE A 79 10.84 1.98 -2.37
C PHE A 79 10.12 3.26 -1.92
N VAL A 80 9.74 3.36 -0.63
CA VAL A 80 8.93 4.47 -0.09
C VAL A 80 9.55 5.85 -0.39
N THR A 81 10.86 6.00 -0.22
CA THR A 81 11.55 7.28 -0.50
C THR A 81 11.89 7.50 -1.98
N ARG A 82 11.61 6.53 -2.84
CA ARG A 82 12.03 6.53 -4.25
C ARG A 82 10.89 6.84 -5.21
N LEU A 83 9.63 6.90 -4.74
CA LEU A 83 8.47 7.13 -5.61
C LEU A 83 8.30 8.58 -6.05
N ALA A 84 8.86 9.54 -5.30
CA ALA A 84 8.92 10.95 -5.66
C ALA A 84 10.03 11.21 -6.71
N CYS A 85 9.89 10.57 -7.87
CA CYS A 85 10.88 10.53 -8.95
C CYS A 85 10.31 10.89 -10.33
N ALA A 86 9.24 11.69 -10.39
CA ALA A 86 8.70 12.17 -11.67
C ALA A 86 9.79 12.83 -12.51
N ASP A 87 9.75 12.56 -13.80
CA ASP A 87 10.72 13.07 -14.78
C ASP A 87 9.99 13.62 -16.02
N THR A 88 10.70 13.83 -17.13
CA THR A 88 10.11 14.30 -18.38
C THR A 88 9.08 13.32 -18.92
N ALA A 89 8.13 13.81 -19.72
CA ALA A 89 7.08 13.00 -20.33
C ALA A 89 7.64 11.83 -21.17
N GLU A 90 8.82 12.02 -21.78
CA GLU A 90 9.53 10.98 -22.52
C GLU A 90 9.97 9.83 -21.61
N VAL A 91 10.57 10.16 -20.46
CA VAL A 91 11.03 9.18 -19.47
C VAL A 91 9.83 8.45 -18.84
N GLU A 92 8.77 9.17 -18.49
CA GLU A 92 7.56 8.57 -17.92
C GLU A 92 6.91 7.58 -18.90
N ARG A 93 6.86 7.94 -20.19
CA ARG A 93 6.39 7.04 -21.25
C ARG A 93 7.30 5.83 -21.43
N GLU A 94 8.63 5.99 -21.34
CA GLU A 94 9.58 4.88 -21.39
C GLU A 94 9.36 3.90 -20.22
N ARG A 95 9.19 4.43 -19.00
CA ARG A 95 8.85 3.63 -17.81
C ARG A 95 7.56 2.85 -18.02
N GLU A 96 6.50 3.49 -18.52
CA GLU A 96 5.21 2.85 -18.79
C GLU A 96 5.33 1.71 -19.83
N VAL A 97 6.03 1.95 -20.94
CA VAL A 97 6.27 0.94 -21.98
C VAL A 97 7.07 -0.23 -21.41
N TYR A 98 8.14 0.05 -20.65
CA TYR A 98 8.97 -0.96 -20.00
C TYR A 98 8.14 -1.86 -19.06
N ILE A 99 7.38 -1.23 -18.16
CA ILE A 99 6.55 -1.93 -17.17
C ILE A 99 5.51 -2.79 -17.89
N THR A 100 4.76 -2.20 -18.81
CA THR A 100 3.70 -2.88 -19.57
C THR A 100 4.24 -4.10 -20.31
N MET A 101 5.39 -3.96 -20.99
CA MET A 101 6.02 -5.07 -21.72
C MET A 101 6.44 -6.22 -20.79
N ARG A 102 6.96 -5.91 -19.60
CA ARG A 102 7.46 -6.94 -18.66
C ARG A 102 6.37 -7.64 -17.87
N LEU A 103 5.21 -7.01 -17.72
CA LEU A 103 4.03 -7.55 -17.04
C LEU A 103 3.06 -8.31 -17.97
N ARG A 104 3.36 -8.43 -19.28
CA ARG A 104 2.52 -9.20 -20.23
C ARG A 104 2.32 -10.66 -19.83
N PHE A 105 3.26 -11.23 -19.09
CA PHE A 105 3.20 -12.61 -18.62
C PHE A 105 3.06 -12.65 -17.10
N ARG A 106 2.43 -13.70 -16.58
CA ARG A 106 2.40 -13.96 -15.14
C ARG A 106 3.83 -14.08 -14.60
N ARG A 107 4.10 -13.39 -13.50
CA ARG A 107 5.41 -13.24 -12.87
C ARG A 107 5.23 -13.44 -11.38
N SER A 108 6.26 -13.96 -10.70
CA SER A 108 6.26 -14.01 -9.24
C SER A 108 6.24 -12.59 -8.66
N PHE A 109 5.82 -12.44 -7.39
CA PHE A 109 5.90 -11.16 -6.69
C PHE A 109 7.32 -10.59 -6.73
N ARG A 110 8.32 -11.43 -6.40
CA ARG A 110 9.75 -11.07 -6.44
C ARG A 110 10.20 -10.56 -7.81
N ASP A 111 9.79 -11.21 -8.90
CA ASP A 111 10.14 -10.76 -10.25
C ASP A 111 9.58 -9.37 -10.55
N ARG A 112 8.36 -9.08 -10.06
CA ARG A 112 7.69 -7.80 -10.26
C ARG A 112 8.28 -6.69 -9.38
N VAL A 113 8.72 -7.00 -8.17
CA VAL A 113 9.59 -6.09 -7.39
C VAL A 113 10.87 -5.77 -8.17
N GLY A 114 11.47 -6.78 -8.82
CA GLY A 114 12.61 -6.55 -9.73
C GLY A 114 12.28 -5.71 -10.96
N ILE A 115 11.03 -5.73 -11.45
CA ILE A 115 10.56 -4.82 -12.52
C ILE A 115 10.46 -3.40 -11.98
N LEU A 116 9.92 -3.20 -10.77
CA LEU A 116 9.85 -1.89 -10.12
C LEU A 116 11.24 -1.28 -9.95
N GLU A 117 12.21 -2.05 -9.46
CA GLU A 117 13.60 -1.63 -9.31
C GLU A 117 14.21 -1.15 -10.63
N ARG A 118 14.02 -1.92 -11.72
CA ARG A 118 14.55 -1.57 -13.03
C ARG A 118 13.81 -0.40 -13.69
N ALA A 119 12.51 -0.26 -13.45
CA ALA A 119 11.75 0.88 -13.94
C ALA A 119 12.18 2.17 -13.25
N LEU A 120 12.46 2.12 -11.95
CA LEU A 120 13.04 3.24 -11.20
C LEU A 120 14.37 3.68 -11.81
N ALA A 121 15.22 2.74 -12.23
CA ALA A 121 16.52 3.03 -12.85
C ALA A 121 16.44 3.73 -14.23
N ILE A 122 15.24 3.85 -14.83
CA ILE A 122 15.03 4.60 -16.07
C ILE A 122 14.90 6.08 -15.72
N GLY A 123 15.82 6.92 -16.20
CA GLY A 123 15.80 8.38 -15.99
C GLY A 123 16.31 8.83 -14.62
N ARG A 124 15.87 10.01 -14.19
CA ARG A 124 16.23 10.63 -12.91
C ARG A 124 15.80 9.76 -11.74
N GLN A 125 16.71 9.57 -10.80
CA GLN A 125 16.41 8.95 -9.51
C GLN A 125 15.95 10.02 -8.52
N ALA A 126 15.05 9.67 -7.60
CA ALA A 126 14.68 10.55 -6.50
C ALA A 126 15.94 10.96 -5.71
N ASP A 127 16.00 12.23 -5.31
CA ASP A 127 17.07 12.71 -4.43
C ASP A 127 17.02 11.93 -3.11
N GLY A 128 18.20 11.55 -2.60
CA GLY A 128 18.30 10.79 -1.36
C GLY A 128 17.78 11.61 -0.18
N THR A 129 16.58 11.31 0.30
CA THR A 129 16.08 11.89 1.55
C THR A 129 16.79 11.22 2.72
N ALA A 130 17.30 12.00 3.68
CA ALA A 130 18.00 11.47 4.84
C ALA A 130 17.06 10.56 5.66
N PRO A 131 17.48 9.32 6.04
CA PRO A 131 16.62 8.39 6.78
C PRO A 131 16.01 8.96 8.07
N GLU A 132 16.75 9.79 8.81
CA GLU A 132 16.26 10.43 10.04
C GLU A 132 15.17 11.48 9.78
N GLU A 133 15.23 12.16 8.63
CA GLU A 133 14.20 13.12 8.23
C GLU A 133 12.89 12.40 7.89
N VAL A 134 12.98 11.28 7.14
CA VAL A 134 11.84 10.41 6.84
C VAL A 134 11.22 9.88 8.14
N ARG A 135 12.06 9.38 9.06
CA ARG A 135 11.64 8.89 10.38
C ARG A 135 10.90 9.97 11.16
N THR A 136 11.42 11.19 11.18
CA THR A 136 10.80 12.32 11.89
C THR A 136 9.42 12.66 11.32
N ARG A 137 9.29 12.70 9.98
CA ARG A 137 8.01 12.97 9.30
C ARG A 137 6.98 11.88 9.60
N MET A 138 7.37 10.61 9.49
CA MET A 138 6.49 9.47 9.76
C MET A 138 6.08 9.39 11.24
N ALA A 139 7.00 9.66 12.17
CA ALA A 139 6.71 9.74 13.61
C ALA A 139 5.71 10.84 13.96
N ALA A 140 5.83 12.01 13.33
CA ALA A 140 4.92 13.14 13.55
C ALA A 140 3.49 12.77 13.11
N VAL A 141 3.37 12.12 11.96
CA VAL A 141 2.09 11.61 11.46
C VAL A 141 1.50 10.59 12.44
N GLN A 142 2.28 9.61 12.89
CA GLN A 142 1.81 8.60 13.86
C GLN A 142 1.37 9.23 15.20
N ARG A 143 2.13 10.20 15.75
CA ARG A 143 1.78 10.88 17.01
C ARG A 143 0.49 11.69 16.92
N ASN A 144 0.20 12.24 15.74
CA ASN A 144 -1.01 13.05 15.50
C ASN A 144 -2.25 12.18 15.21
N ALA A 145 -2.12 10.85 15.15
CA ALA A 145 -3.24 9.91 15.04
C ALA A 145 -4.02 9.86 16.36
N ALA A 146 -5.11 10.60 16.43
CA ALA A 146 -5.90 10.80 17.66
C ALA A 146 -6.71 9.58 18.14
N THR A 147 -6.78 8.47 17.40
CA THR A 147 -7.65 7.32 17.76
C THR A 147 -6.96 5.97 17.47
N PRO A 148 -7.05 4.96 18.36
CA PRO A 148 -6.70 3.58 18.02
C PRO A 148 -7.72 3.02 17.02
N THR A 149 -7.27 2.53 15.85
CA THR A 149 -8.15 1.91 14.85
C THR A 149 -8.08 0.40 15.01
N SER A 150 -8.56 -0.12 16.14
CA SER A 150 -8.95 -1.53 16.24
C SER A 150 -10.31 -1.65 15.58
N VAL A 151 -10.34 -1.87 14.27
CA VAL A 151 -11.50 -2.54 13.67
C VAL A 151 -11.16 -4.02 13.77
N ALA A 152 -11.82 -4.71 14.70
CA ALA A 152 -11.71 -6.16 14.80
C ALA A 152 -12.03 -6.78 13.43
N ASP A 153 -11.22 -7.77 13.03
CA ASP A 153 -11.51 -8.64 11.89
C ASP A 153 -12.88 -9.28 12.11
N HIS A 154 -13.93 -8.69 11.54
CA HIS A 154 -15.21 -9.35 11.46
C HIS A 154 -15.19 -10.25 10.22
N PRO A 155 -15.22 -11.59 10.39
CA PRO A 155 -15.42 -12.47 9.25
C PRO A 155 -16.81 -12.16 8.69
N MET A 156 -16.84 -11.64 7.46
CA MET A 156 -18.04 -11.37 6.67
C MET A 156 -18.74 -12.68 6.26
N PHE A 157 -19.19 -13.52 7.20
CA PHE A 157 -20.09 -14.64 6.92
C PHE A 157 -20.90 -15.02 8.16
N ALA A 158 -22.03 -14.34 8.41
CA ALA A 158 -23.09 -14.86 9.28
C ALA A 158 -24.42 -14.12 9.10
N LYS A 159 -25.03 -14.16 7.91
CA LYS A 159 -26.48 -13.86 7.77
C LYS A 159 -27.13 -14.70 6.68
N ILE A 160 -27.51 -15.94 7.03
CA ILE A 160 -28.73 -16.55 6.48
C ILE A 160 -29.62 -16.85 7.69
N LYS A 161 -30.70 -16.07 7.80
CA LYS A 161 -31.80 -16.21 8.77
C LYS A 161 -32.64 -17.43 8.35
N SER A 162 -32.90 -18.39 9.25
CA SER A 162 -34.05 -18.48 10.18
C SER A 162 -35.27 -19.23 9.61
N TRP A 163 -35.89 -20.01 10.50
CA TRP A 163 -37.26 -20.56 10.47
C TRP A 163 -37.52 -21.82 9.65
N PHE A 164 -37.56 -22.97 10.32
CA PHE A 164 -38.83 -23.62 10.68
C PHE A 164 -38.64 -24.39 12.00
N GLY A 165 -39.25 -23.86 13.08
CA GLY A 165 -39.36 -24.53 14.37
C GLY A 165 -40.59 -25.44 14.40
N ALA A 166 -40.43 -26.56 15.10
CA ALA A 166 -41.37 -27.66 15.24
C ALA A 166 -42.71 -27.27 15.87
N ALA A 167 -43.79 -27.87 15.37
CA ALA A 167 -45.08 -27.96 16.03
C ALA A 167 -45.39 -29.43 16.40
N LYS A 168 -45.42 -29.64 17.72
CA LYS A 168 -46.00 -30.68 18.57
C LYS A 168 -46.71 -31.89 17.93
N THR A 169 -46.29 -33.03 18.48
CA THR A 169 -46.95 -34.33 18.62
C THR A 169 -48.44 -34.25 18.97
N THR A 170 -49.26 -35.05 18.29
CA THR A 170 -50.56 -35.55 18.78
C THR A 170 -50.73 -36.98 18.25
N GLU A 171 -50.76 -37.96 19.15
CA GLU A 171 -51.20 -39.33 18.89
C GLU A 171 -52.73 -39.36 18.73
N PRO A 172 -53.30 -40.25 17.90
CA PRO A 172 -54.72 -40.58 17.96
C PRO A 172 -54.97 -41.79 18.87
N ALA A 173 -56.01 -41.69 19.69
CA ALA A 173 -56.70 -42.84 20.29
C ALA A 173 -57.90 -43.21 19.41
N ASP A 174 -58.23 -44.51 19.46
CA ASP A 174 -59.33 -45.28 18.84
C ASP A 174 -59.06 -45.87 17.44
#